data_AF-A0A8T5MNS9-F1
#
_entry.id   AF-A0A8T5MNS9-F1
#
_cell.length_a   1.000
_cell.length_b   1.000
_cell.length_c   1.000
_cell.angle_alpha   90.00
_cell.angle_beta   90.00
_cell.angle_gamma   90.00
#
_symmetry.space_group_name_H-M   'P 1'
#
loop_
_entity.id
_entity.type
_entity.pdbx_description
1 polymer ?
#
loop_
_entity_poly.entity_id
_entity_poly.type
_entity_poly.pdbx_seq_one_letter_code
_entity_poly.pdbx_strand_id
1 'polypeptide(L)'
;MKILAVSDIHGDLGLVKKLEKMIEKENIDLIILAGDQTWFEQSTKNLVGPLTKKPTLIIPSNHETEGTVKMWEKMYPNLKSIHKKNWKLKDVGFFGSGTMDWGFDEDSDKIFKE
;
A
#
# COMPACT_ATOMS: atom_id res chain seq x y z
N MET A 1 -0.01 -10.24 16.72
CA MET A 1 0.28 -9.74 15.37
C MET A 1 0.63 -8.27 15.50
N LYS A 2 1.81 -7.85 15.04
CA LYS A 2 2.25 -6.45 15.06
C LYS A 2 2.22 -5.91 13.63
N ILE A 3 1.43 -4.87 13.41
CA ILE A 3 1.24 -4.24 12.10
C ILE A 3 1.94 -2.88 12.10
N LEU A 4 2.68 -2.58 11.03
CA LEU A 4 3.10 -1.22 10.69
C LEU A 4 2.20 -0.69 9.57
N ALA A 5 1.37 0.30 9.86
CA ALA A 5 0.53 0.96 8.87
C ALA A 5 1.04 2.37 8.60
N VAL A 6 1.11 2.75 7.33
CA VAL A 6 1.55 4.08 6.87
C VAL A 6 0.77 4.52 5.64
N SER A 7 0.41 5.79 5.59
CA SER A 7 -0.11 6.49 4.41
C SER A 7 0.73 7.74 4.16
N ASP A 8 0.46 8.45 3.06
CA ASP A 8 0.94 9.82 2.86
C ASP A 8 2.47 9.97 2.91
N ILE A 9 3.19 9.01 2.31
CA ILE A 9 4.64 9.15 2.14
C ILE A 9 4.94 10.30 1.18
N HIS A 10 4.11 10.51 0.16
CA HIS A 10 4.23 11.65 -0.78
C HIS A 10 5.65 11.84 -1.33
N GLY A 11 6.38 10.73 -1.55
CA GLY A 11 7.76 10.77 -2.03
C GLY A 11 8.86 10.99 -0.98
N ASP A 12 8.55 11.06 0.32
CA ASP A 12 9.53 11.29 1.39
C ASP A 12 10.45 10.08 1.62
N LEU A 13 11.59 10.07 0.93
CA LEU A 13 12.64 9.05 1.09
C LEU A 13 13.30 9.07 2.49
N GLY A 14 13.23 10.19 3.21
CA GLY A 14 13.69 10.29 4.58
C GLY A 14 12.79 9.49 5.53
N LEU A 15 11.47 9.61 5.35
CA LEU A 15 10.49 8.78 6.04
C LEU A 15 10.67 7.30 5.70
N VAL A 16 10.81 6.94 4.42
CA VAL A 16 11.05 5.55 3.98
C VAL A 16 12.26 4.93 4.70
N LYS A 17 13.38 5.66 4.78
CA LYS A 17 14.57 5.17 5.51
C LYS A 17 14.34 4.96 7.01
N LYS A 18 13.49 5.79 7.64
CA LYS A 18 13.13 5.62 9.06
C LYS A 18 12.25 4.39 9.26
N LEU A 19 11.26 4.20 8.37
CA LEU A 19 10.35 3.05 8.39
C LEU A 19 11.10 1.75 8.12
N GLU A 20 12.02 1.73 7.16
CA GLU A 20 12.87 0.58 6.86
C GLU A 20 13.67 0.13 8.10
N LYS A 21 14.30 1.08 8.81
CA LYS A 21 15.00 0.79 10.07
C LYS A 21 14.07 0.28 11.17
N MET A 22 12.83 0.78 11.22
CA MET A 22 11.83 0.30 12.16
C MET A 22 11.42 -1.14 11.86
N ILE A 23 11.21 -1.47 10.58
CA ILE A 23 10.87 -2.82 10.12
C ILE A 23 11.96 -3.85 10.48
N GLU A 24 13.23 -3.44 10.46
CA GLU A 24 14.36 -4.29 10.83
C GLU A 24 14.50 -4.51 12.34
N LYS A 25 14.21 -3.48 13.14
CA LYS A 25 14.40 -3.50 14.59
C LYS A 25 13.22 -4.10 15.34
N GLU A 26 12.02 -3.90 14.82
CA GLU A 26 10.78 -4.31 15.45
C GLU A 26 10.31 -5.65 14.90
N ASN A 27 9.66 -6.46 15.74
CA ASN A 27 9.07 -7.73 15.29
C ASN A 27 7.74 -7.49 14.55
N ILE A 28 7.80 -6.85 13.39
CA ILE A 28 6.64 -6.56 12.52
C ILE A 28 6.24 -7.83 11.74
N ASP A 29 4.97 -8.20 11.85
CA ASP A 29 4.38 -9.34 11.13
C ASP A 29 3.83 -8.93 9.75
N LEU A 30 3.33 -7.70 9.62
CA LEU A 30 2.64 -7.20 8.43
C LEU A 30 2.84 -5.69 8.28
N ILE A 31 3.03 -5.22 7.04
CA ILE A 31 3.09 -3.81 6.70
C ILE A 31 1.87 -3.45 5.85
N ILE A 32 1.27 -2.28 6.06
CA ILE A 32 0.15 -1.76 5.28
C ILE A 32 0.52 -0.38 4.75
N LEU A 33 0.55 -0.23 3.42
CA LEU A 33 0.71 1.02 2.70
C LEU A 33 -0.67 1.51 2.24
N ALA A 34 -1.27 2.42 2.99
CA ALA A 34 -2.66 2.86 2.87
C ALA A 34 -2.86 4.00 1.85
N GLY A 35 -2.08 4.01 0.76
CA GLY A 35 -2.18 5.01 -0.31
C GLY A 35 -1.31 6.26 -0.13
N ASP A 36 -1.24 7.08 -1.16
CA ASP A 36 -0.48 8.34 -1.24
C ASP A 36 1.02 8.15 -0.99
N GLN A 37 1.58 7.16 -1.70
CA GLN A 37 3.00 6.82 -1.58
C GLN A 37 3.89 7.78 -2.37
N THR A 38 3.38 8.30 -3.48
CA THR A 38 4.06 9.16 -4.45
C THR A 38 3.52 10.57 -4.39
N TRP A 39 4.22 11.49 -5.07
CA TRP A 39 3.69 12.80 -5.38
C TRP A 39 3.15 12.79 -6.82
N PHE A 40 1.91 12.32 -7.02
CA PHE A 40 1.28 12.19 -8.34
C PHE A 40 2.13 11.40 -9.35
N GLU A 41 2.48 10.16 -9.01
CA GLU A 41 3.37 9.26 -9.76
C GLU A 41 4.80 9.78 -10.02
N GLN A 42 5.17 10.92 -9.45
CA GLN A 42 6.56 11.38 -9.48
C GLN A 42 7.39 10.55 -8.48
N SER A 43 8.66 10.37 -8.81
CA SER A 43 9.67 9.81 -7.88
C SER A 43 9.37 8.39 -7.37
N THR A 44 8.83 7.49 -8.20
CA THR A 44 8.48 6.10 -7.82
C THR A 44 9.65 5.21 -7.35
N LYS A 45 10.90 5.65 -7.56
CA LYS A 45 12.09 4.86 -7.26
C LYS A 45 12.38 4.87 -5.76
N ASN A 46 12.62 3.68 -5.19
CA ASN A 46 12.99 3.45 -3.78
C ASN A 46 11.93 3.88 -2.75
N LEU A 47 10.67 4.11 -3.13
CA LEU A 47 9.60 4.39 -2.17
C LEU A 47 9.07 3.10 -1.53
N VAL A 48 8.55 2.20 -2.36
CA VAL A 48 7.84 1.01 -1.88
C VAL A 48 8.80 -0.14 -1.57
N GLY A 49 9.76 -0.43 -2.45
CA GLY A 49 10.66 -1.59 -2.33
C GLY A 49 11.35 -1.77 -0.97
N PRO A 50 11.91 -0.71 -0.33
CA PRO A 50 12.51 -0.84 1.00
C PRO A 50 11.54 -1.30 2.10
N LEU A 51 10.24 -1.06 1.90
CA LEU A 51 9.17 -1.40 2.84
C LEU A 51 8.56 -2.79 2.58
N THR A 52 9.12 -3.58 1.64
CA THR A 52 8.62 -4.93 1.29
C THR A 52 9.50 -6.06 1.81
N LYS A 53 10.30 -5.82 2.86
CA LYS A 53 11.12 -6.85 3.53
C LYS A 53 10.29 -7.88 4.31
N LYS A 54 9.04 -7.53 4.63
CA LYS A 54 8.03 -8.37 5.28
C LYS A 54 6.80 -8.45 4.36
N PRO A 55 5.80 -9.31 4.63
CA PRO A 55 4.52 -9.24 3.95
C PRO A 55 3.97 -7.82 4.02
N THR A 56 3.63 -7.26 2.86
CA THR A 56 3.18 -5.87 2.72
C THR A 56 1.91 -5.83 1.88
N LEU A 57 0.88 -5.14 2.38
CA LEU A 57 -0.35 -4.87 1.65
C LEU A 57 -0.34 -3.42 1.19
N ILE A 58 -0.90 -3.16 0.02
CA ILE A 58 -1.01 -1.82 -0.54
C ILE A 58 -2.38 -1.59 -1.17
N ILE A 59 -2.85 -0.35 -1.09
CA ILE A 59 -3.96 0.18 -1.88
C ILE A 59 -3.49 1.45 -2.61
N PRO A 60 -4.03 1.75 -3.80
CA PRO A 60 -3.83 3.05 -4.44
C PRO A 60 -4.64 4.13 -3.70
N SER A 61 -4.31 5.39 -3.96
CA SER A 61 -5.09 6.59 -3.59
C SER A 61 -5.03 7.57 -4.77
N ASN A 62 -5.36 8.86 -4.62
CA ASN A 62 -5.31 9.83 -5.74
C ASN A 62 -3.93 10.07 -6.33
N HIS A 63 -2.85 9.77 -5.59
CA HIS A 63 -1.50 10.01 -6.08
C HIS A 63 -0.94 8.85 -6.91
N GLU A 64 -1.58 7.67 -6.88
CA GLU A 64 -1.15 6.48 -7.64
C GLU A 64 -2.28 5.90 -8.47
N THR A 65 -2.00 5.55 -9.72
CA THR A 65 -2.93 4.72 -10.49
C THR A 65 -2.94 3.28 -9.98
N GLU A 66 -4.04 2.55 -10.23
CA GLU A 66 -4.08 1.08 -10.05
C GLU A 66 -2.95 0.39 -10.85
N GLY A 67 -2.57 0.96 -12.00
CA GLY A 67 -1.48 0.48 -12.86
C GLY A 67 -0.12 0.53 -12.17
N THR A 68 0.21 1.64 -11.51
CA THR A 68 1.45 1.80 -10.73
C THR A 68 1.52 0.80 -9.58
N VAL A 69 0.43 0.65 -8.82
CA VAL A 69 0.37 -0.35 -7.74
C VAL A 69 0.54 -1.78 -8.27
N LYS A 70 -0.11 -2.11 -9.39
CA LYS A 70 0.03 -3.42 -10.06
C LYS A 70 1.45 -3.67 -10.57
N MET A 71 2.15 -2.63 -11.02
CA MET A 71 3.55 -2.73 -11.41
C MET A 71 4.43 -3.05 -10.20
N TRP A 72 4.27 -2.35 -9.07
CA TRP A 72 5.01 -2.66 -7.84
C TRP A 72 4.72 -4.07 -7.31
N GLU A 73 3.46 -4.51 -7.33
CA GLU A 73 3.10 -5.89 -6.94
C GLU A 73 3.83 -6.94 -7.78
N LYS A 74 4.06 -6.69 -9.07
CA LYS A 74 4.85 -7.59 -9.93
C LYS A 74 6.35 -7.53 -9.62
N MET A 75 6.87 -6.36 -9.24
CA MET A 75 8.29 -6.17 -8.96
C MET A 75 8.71 -6.70 -7.59
N TYR A 76 7.82 -6.65 -6.59
CA TYR A 76 8.14 -6.96 -5.20
C TYR A 76 7.34 -8.18 -4.72
N PRO A 77 7.96 -9.37 -4.59
CA PRO A 77 7.23 -10.62 -4.29
C PRO A 77 6.42 -10.61 -2.99
N ASN A 78 6.84 -9.83 -2.01
CA ASN A 78 6.17 -9.71 -0.70
C ASN A 78 5.09 -8.62 -0.66
N LEU A 79 4.90 -7.87 -1.74
CA LEU A 79 3.88 -6.85 -1.86
C LEU A 79 2.62 -7.44 -2.49
N LYS A 80 1.45 -7.16 -1.91
CA LYS A 80 0.14 -7.52 -2.48
C LYS A 80 -0.79 -6.33 -2.52
N SER A 81 -1.39 -6.08 -3.67
CA SER A 81 -2.46 -5.10 -3.78
C SER A 81 -3.75 -5.73 -3.27
N ILE A 82 -4.37 -5.10 -2.26
CA ILE A 82 -5.65 -5.54 -1.70
C ILE A 82 -6.81 -4.63 -2.13
N HIS A 83 -6.58 -3.70 -3.06
CA HIS A 83 -7.65 -2.90 -3.63
C HIS A 83 -8.67 -3.80 -4.33
N LYS A 84 -9.96 -3.70 -3.94
CA LYS A 84 -11.07 -4.54 -4.43
C LYS A 84 -10.87 -6.05 -4.18
N LYS A 85 -10.01 -6.41 -3.22
CA LYS A 85 -9.65 -7.79 -2.90
C LYS A 85 -9.55 -7.99 -1.39
N ASN A 86 -9.54 -9.26 -1.00
CA ASN A 86 -9.21 -9.65 0.36
C ASN A 86 -7.85 -10.34 0.42
N TRP A 87 -7.26 -10.34 1.60
CA TRP A 87 -6.09 -11.14 1.93
C TRP A 87 -6.18 -11.59 3.39
N LYS A 88 -5.63 -12.75 3.71
CA LYS A 88 -5.74 -13.34 5.05
C LYS A 88 -4.37 -13.62 5.64
N LEU A 89 -4.16 -13.18 6.89
CA LEU A 89 -3.03 -13.58 7.72
C LEU A 89 -3.56 -14.27 8.97
N LYS A 90 -3.26 -15.56 9.11
CA LYS A 90 -3.78 -16.41 10.20
C LYS A 90 -5.31 -16.39 10.20
N ASP A 91 -5.94 -15.89 11.24
CA ASP A 91 -7.38 -15.77 11.47
C ASP A 91 -7.93 -14.38 11.12
N VAL A 92 -7.08 -13.44 10.68
CA VAL A 92 -7.49 -12.06 10.36
C VAL A 92 -7.58 -11.85 8.84
N GLY A 93 -8.74 -11.39 8.38
CA GLY A 93 -8.98 -10.95 7.01
C GLY A 93 -8.75 -9.44 6.83
N PHE A 94 -8.13 -9.06 5.73
CA PHE A 94 -7.84 -7.70 5.32
C PHE A 94 -8.55 -7.40 4.01
N PHE A 95 -9.21 -6.25 3.93
CA PHE A 95 -9.95 -5.79 2.75
C PHE A 95 -9.49 -4.37 2.44
N GLY A 96 -9.19 -4.10 1.17
CA GLY A 96 -8.70 -2.79 0.74
C GLY A 96 -9.66 -2.07 -0.19
N SER A 97 -10.06 -0.87 0.21
CA SER A 97 -10.68 0.10 -0.68
C SER A 97 -9.76 1.31 -0.75
N GLY A 98 -9.36 1.67 -1.96
CA GLY A 98 -8.46 2.77 -2.26
C GLY A 98 -9.00 3.49 -3.48
N THR A 99 -8.19 4.37 -4.10
CA THR A 99 -8.63 5.42 -5.02
C THR A 99 -9.35 6.57 -4.32
N MET A 100 -9.51 7.68 -5.04
CA MET A 100 -10.18 8.86 -4.55
C MET A 100 -11.43 9.09 -5.40
N ASP A 101 -12.51 9.45 -4.73
CA ASP A 101 -13.71 9.95 -5.37
C ASP A 101 -13.69 11.49 -5.34
N TRP A 102 -12.92 12.10 -6.24
CA TRP A 102 -12.82 13.55 -6.41
C TRP A 102 -13.02 13.89 -7.89
N GLY A 103 -14.28 14.07 -8.27
CA GLY A 103 -14.69 14.34 -9.65
C GLY A 103 -16.09 13.78 -9.94
N PHE A 104 -16.61 14.04 -11.15
CA PHE A 104 -18.00 13.77 -11.59
C PHE A 104 -18.39 12.29 -11.74
N ASP A 105 -17.58 11.35 -11.27
CA ASP A 105 -17.87 9.92 -11.44
C ASP A 105 -18.31 9.36 -10.09
N GLU A 106 -19.62 9.39 -9.85
CA GLU A 106 -20.26 8.64 -8.76
C GLU A 106 -20.13 7.14 -9.08
N ASP A 107 -18.96 6.55 -8.79
CA ASP A 107 -18.82 5.10 -8.83
C ASP A 107 -19.50 4.53 -7.57
N SER A 108 -20.84 4.54 -7.59
CA SER A 108 -21.73 4.06 -6.54
C SER A 108 -21.79 2.53 -6.44
N ASP A 109 -21.06 1.84 -7.32
CA ASP A 109 -21.00 0.40 -7.32
C ASP A 109 -20.24 -0.15 -6.11
N LYS A 110 -20.82 -1.17 -5.47
CA LYS A 110 -20.19 -1.86 -4.34
C LYS A 110 -18.82 -2.41 -4.75
N ILE A 111 -17.77 -1.88 -4.14
CA ILE A 111 -16.36 -2.28 -4.30
C ILE A 111 -16.15 -3.75 -3.90
N PHE A 112 -16.87 -4.21 -2.89
CA PHE A 112 -16.89 -5.61 -2.46
C PHE A 112 -18.28 -6.21 -2.70
N LYS A 113 -18.33 -7.32 -3.42
CA LYS A 113 -19.54 -8.14 -3.61
C LYS A 113 -19.48 -9.33 -2.64
N GLU A 114 -20.61 -9.61 -2.00
CA GLU A 114 -20.81 -10.77 -1.11
C GLU A 114 -20.71 -12.10 -1.89
#